data_AF-A0A415JJG7-F1
#
_entry.id   AF-A0A415JJG7-F1
#
_cell.length_a   1.000
_cell.length_b   1.000
_cell.length_c   1.000
_cell.angle_alpha   90.00
_cell.angle_beta   90.00
_cell.angle_gamma   90.00
#
_symmetry.space_group_name_H-M   'P 1'
#
loop_
_entity.id
_entity.type
_entity.pdbx_description
1 polymer ?
#
loop_
_entity_poly.entity_id
_entity_poly.type
_entity_poly.pdbx_seq_one_letter_code
_entity_poly.pdbx_strand_id
1 'polypeptide(L)'
;MGEQLQLDRDTMTRALRELSLNRSIVKVERDVALSAAAEAHARGVVATAIEAASGAATTSVLREALGVSRKRAISILEHLDAVRFTVLDKEAGGLRSLR
;
A
#
# COMPACT_ATOMS: atom_id res chain seq x y z
N MET A 1 9.48 10.65 10.08
CA MET A 1 9.56 10.33 11.52
C MET A 1 8.66 9.15 11.78
N GLY A 2 9.21 8.03 12.24
CA GLY A 2 8.43 6.89 12.70
C GLY A 2 8.70 6.74 14.19
N GLU A 3 7.72 7.08 15.02
CA GLU A 3 7.82 6.84 16.46
C GLU A 3 7.87 5.33 16.71
N GLN A 4 8.97 4.89 17.30
CA GLN A 4 9.14 3.49 17.68
C GLN A 4 8.55 3.31 19.07
N LEU A 5 7.28 2.91 19.12
CA LEU A 5 6.64 2.48 20.35
C LEU A 5 7.32 1.20 20.85
N GLN A 6 7.93 1.25 22.05
CA GLN A 6 8.43 0.07 22.74
C GLN A 6 7.24 -0.73 23.29
N LEU A 7 6.57 -1.47 22.42
CA LEU A 7 5.48 -2.37 22.78
C LEU A 7 6.00 -3.79 22.88
N ASP A 8 5.65 -4.45 23.99
CA ASP A 8 5.91 -5.87 24.19
C ASP A 8 5.20 -6.71 23.09
N ARG A 9 5.81 -7.82 22.67
CA ARG A 9 5.42 -8.56 21.45
C ARG A 9 3.98 -9.08 21.52
N ASP A 10 3.54 -9.49 22.70
CA ASP A 10 2.17 -9.94 22.95
C ASP A 10 1.17 -8.78 22.94
N THR A 11 1.55 -7.63 23.50
CA THR A 11 0.74 -6.40 23.48
C THR A 11 0.59 -5.87 22.06
N MET A 12 1.67 -5.87 21.27
CA MET A 12 1.64 -5.50 19.85
C MET A 12 0.71 -6.42 19.06
N THR A 13 0.79 -7.74 19.29
CA THR A 13 -0.04 -8.72 18.58
C THR A 13 -1.53 -8.54 18.91
N ARG A 14 -1.88 -8.28 20.18
CA ARG A 14 -3.27 -7.94 20.56
C ARG A 14 -3.72 -6.61 19.98
N ALA A 15 -2.92 -5.56 20.09
CA ALA A 15 -3.27 -4.24 19.56
C ALA A 15 -3.48 -4.29 18.03
N LEU A 16 -2.60 -4.95 17.29
CA LEU A 16 -2.79 -5.17 15.85
C LEU A 16 -4.04 -6.01 15.56
N ARG A 17 -4.35 -7.01 16.40
CA ARG A 17 -5.57 -7.82 16.25
C ARG A 17 -6.84 -6.99 16.46
N GLU A 18 -6.87 -6.14 17.48
CA GLU A 18 -8.00 -5.25 17.77
C GLU A 18 -8.16 -4.16 16.70
N LEU A 19 -7.07 -3.55 16.25
CA LEU A 19 -7.11 -2.58 15.16
C LEU A 19 -7.56 -3.21 13.84
N SER A 20 -7.20 -4.47 13.60
CA SER A 20 -7.64 -5.22 12.42
C SER A 20 -9.14 -5.56 12.51
N LEU A 21 -9.63 -5.96 13.69
CA LEU A 21 -11.06 -6.21 13.93
C LEU A 21 -11.92 -4.96 13.71
N ASN A 22 -11.40 -3.79 14.10
CA ASN A 22 -12.06 -2.51 13.86
C ASN A 22 -11.94 -2.01 12.40
N ARG A 23 -11.32 -2.79 11.50
CA ARG A 23 -10.94 -2.37 10.14
C ARG A 23 -10.12 -1.08 10.10
N SER A 24 -9.46 -0.73 11.21
CA SER A 24 -8.64 0.48 11.30
C SER A 24 -7.25 0.29 10.70
N ILE A 25 -6.80 -0.95 10.53
CA ILE A 25 -5.54 -1.27 9.85
C ILE A 25 -5.73 -2.35 8.79
N VAL A 26 -4.93 -2.25 7.74
CA VAL A 26 -4.80 -3.23 6.66
C VAL A 26 -3.40 -3.82 6.73
N LYS A 27 -3.34 -5.15 6.76
CA LYS A 27 -2.07 -5.88 6.77
C LYS A 27 -1.50 -5.94 5.35
N VAL A 28 -0.33 -5.34 5.17
CA VAL A 28 0.37 -5.23 3.88
C VAL A 28 1.38 -6.37 3.74
N GLU A 29 2.18 -6.61 4.77
CA GLU A 29 3.17 -7.70 4.85
C GLU A 29 3.20 -8.35 6.24
N ARG A 30 4.09 -9.33 6.44
CA ARG A 30 4.29 -10.02 7.72
C ARG A 30 4.51 -9.05 8.88
N ASP A 31 5.31 -8.01 8.67
CA ASP A 31 5.73 -7.02 9.67
C ASP A 31 5.28 -5.58 9.32
N VAL A 32 4.41 -5.41 8.33
CA VAL A 32 3.94 -4.11 7.88
C VAL A 32 2.41 -4.06 7.90
N ALA A 33 1.88 -3.16 8.71
CA ALA A 33 0.48 -2.78 8.70
C ALA A 33 0.36 -1.29 8.34
N LEU A 34 -0.57 -0.97 7.45
CA LEU A 34 -0.99 0.40 7.18
C LEU A 34 -2.30 0.67 7.91
N SER A 35 -2.54 1.92 8.30
CA SER A 35 -3.90 2.30 8.68
C SER A 35 -4.81 2.21 7.46
N ALA A 36 -6.09 1.90 7.66
CA ALA A 36 -7.06 1.87 6.57
C ALA A 36 -7.18 3.22 5.85
N ALA A 37 -6.98 4.33 6.57
CA ALA A 37 -6.87 5.66 5.98
C ALA A 37 -5.64 5.81 5.07
N ALA A 38 -4.47 5.32 5.50
CA ALA A 38 -3.26 5.36 4.68
C ALA A 38 -3.36 4.44 3.46
N GLU A 39 -4.04 3.30 3.62
CA GLU A 39 -4.31 2.35 2.54
C GLU A 39 -5.27 2.94 1.50
N ALA A 40 -6.38 3.53 1.94
CA ALA A 40 -7.31 4.24 1.06
C ALA A 40 -6.64 5.43 0.36
N HIS A 41 -5.77 6.16 1.06
CA HIS A 41 -4.98 7.23 0.47
C HIS A 41 -4.01 6.68 -0.61
N ALA A 42 -3.29 5.59 -0.31
CA ALA A 42 -2.39 4.95 -1.28
C ALA A 42 -3.16 4.48 -2.53
N ARG A 43 -4.33 3.85 -2.36
CA ARG A 43 -5.21 3.49 -3.49
C ARG A 43 -5.62 4.70 -4.32
N GLY A 44 -6.01 5.80 -3.67
CA GLY A 44 -6.39 7.03 -4.35
C GLY A 44 -5.24 7.64 -5.14
N VAL A 45 -4.05 7.74 -4.54
CA VAL A 45 -2.84 8.23 -5.19
C VAL A 45 -2.45 7.36 -6.38
N VAL A 46 -2.47 6.03 -6.22
CA VAL A 46 -2.15 5.09 -7.29
C VAL A 46 -3.14 5.20 -8.44
N ALA A 47 -4.44 5.27 -8.15
CA ALA A 47 -5.46 5.45 -9.19
C ALA A 47 -5.26 6.77 -9.97
N THR A 48 -5.09 7.89 -9.27
CA THR A 48 -4.83 9.19 -9.89
C THR A 48 -3.55 9.18 -10.73
N ALA A 49 -2.49 8.53 -10.26
CA ALA A 49 -1.25 8.42 -11.00
C ALA A 49 -1.37 7.53 -12.25
N ILE A 50 -2.18 6.47 -12.21
CA ILE A 50 -2.46 5.61 -13.38
C ILE A 50 -3.29 6.37 -14.41
N GLU A 51 -4.33 7.10 -13.99
CA GLU A 51 -5.12 7.98 -14.86
C GLU A 51 -4.24 9.06 -15.52
N ALA A 52 -3.39 9.73 -14.72
CA ALA A 52 -2.44 10.73 -15.22
C ALA A 52 -1.42 10.12 -16.20
N ALA A 53 -1.07 8.85 -16.03
CA ALA A 53 -0.18 8.10 -16.91
C ALA A 53 -0.91 7.45 -18.11
N SER A 54 -2.12 7.93 -18.45
CA SER A 54 -2.91 7.44 -19.60
C SER A 54 -3.26 5.95 -19.51
N GLY A 55 -3.52 5.45 -18.31
CA GLY A 55 -4.05 4.11 -18.07
C GLY A 55 -3.02 3.06 -17.64
N ALA A 56 -1.72 3.39 -17.62
CA ALA A 56 -0.68 2.54 -17.04
C ALA A 56 0.46 3.37 -16.44
N ALA A 57 0.74 3.17 -15.15
CA ALA A 57 1.83 3.87 -14.46
C ALA A 57 2.99 2.93 -14.14
N THR A 58 4.23 3.40 -14.34
CA THR A 58 5.41 2.66 -13.91
C THR A 58 5.56 2.69 -12.39
N THR A 59 6.24 1.69 -11.83
CA THR A 59 6.51 1.61 -10.38
C THR A 59 7.26 2.83 -9.86
N SER A 60 8.10 3.46 -10.69
CA SER A 60 8.81 4.69 -10.37
C SER A 60 7.86 5.88 -10.18
N VAL A 61 6.87 6.04 -11.08
CA VAL A 61 5.86 7.11 -10.99
C VAL A 61 4.97 6.91 -9.77
N LEU A 62 4.53 5.68 -9.52
CA LEU A 62 3.73 5.35 -8.33
C LEU A 62 4.50 5.59 -7.03
N ARG A 63 5.78 5.22 -6.99
CA ARG A 63 6.66 5.51 -5.84
C ARG A 63 6.78 7.01 -5.58
N GLU A 64 6.98 7.81 -6.63
CA GLU A 64 7.09 9.26 -6.51
C GLU A 64 5.79 9.90 -6.05
N ALA A 65 4.66 9.47 -6.62
CA ALA A 65 3.34 9.92 -6.20
C ALA A 65 3.03 9.57 -4.74
N LEU A 66 3.44 8.37 -4.29
CA LEU A 66 3.29 7.94 -2.89
C LEU A 66 4.27 8.65 -1.94
N GLY A 67 5.35 9.25 -2.44
CA GLY A 67 6.35 9.94 -1.61
C GLY A 67 7.07 9.02 -0.60
N VAL A 68 7.06 7.71 -0.83
CA VAL A 68 7.65 6.71 0.09
C VAL A 68 8.98 6.17 -0.43
N SER A 69 9.74 5.53 0.47
CA SER A 69 10.97 4.83 0.09
C SER A 69 10.68 3.66 -0.87
N ARG A 70 11.67 3.27 -1.69
CA ARG A 70 11.55 2.14 -2.63
C ARG A 70 11.04 0.85 -1.94
N LYS A 71 11.58 0.51 -0.77
CA LYS A 71 11.17 -0.68 -0.02
C LYS A 71 9.69 -0.62 0.37
N ARG A 72 9.18 0.54 0.79
CA ARG A 72 7.76 0.72 1.13
C ARG A 72 6.86 0.78 -0.10
N ALA A 73 7.34 1.37 -1.20
CA ALA A 73 6.59 1.37 -2.46
C ALA A 73 6.36 -0.06 -2.96
N ILE A 74 7.40 -0.90 -2.98
CA ILE A 74 7.30 -2.31 -3.40
C ILE A 74 6.26 -3.04 -2.54
N SER A 75 6.38 -2.94 -1.22
CA SER A 75 5.44 -3.52 -0.25
C SER A 75 3.98 -3.16 -0.51
N ILE A 76 3.71 -1.86 -0.74
CA ILE A 76 2.36 -1.36 -1.03
C ILE A 76 1.86 -1.90 -2.36
N LEU A 77 2.68 -1.86 -3.40
CA LEU A 77 2.29 -2.31 -4.74
C LEU A 77 2.04 -3.82 -4.79
N GLU A 78 2.84 -4.63 -4.09
CA GLU A 78 2.62 -6.07 -3.94
C GLU A 78 1.29 -6.36 -3.23
N HIS A 79 0.98 -5.59 -2.17
CA HIS A 79 -0.31 -5.71 -1.52
C HIS A 79 -1.48 -5.33 -2.43
N LEU A 80 -1.36 -4.22 -3.17
CA LEU A 80 -2.37 -3.77 -4.12
C LEU A 80 -2.60 -4.77 -5.26
N ASP A 81 -1.54 -5.45 -5.71
CA ASP A 81 -1.63 -6.56 -6.67
C ASP A 81 -2.32 -7.78 -6.05
N ALA A 82 -1.94 -8.15 -4.81
CA ALA A 82 -2.55 -9.28 -4.09
C ALA A 82 -4.05 -9.09 -3.84
N VAL A 83 -4.51 -7.86 -3.60
CA VAL A 83 -5.94 -7.53 -3.44
C VAL A 83 -6.64 -7.21 -4.78
N ARG A 84 -5.96 -7.45 -5.92
CA ARG A 84 -6.46 -7.19 -7.28
C ARG A 84 -6.94 -5.76 -7.51
N PHE A 85 -6.34 -4.79 -6.83
CA PHE A 85 -6.62 -3.37 -7.05
C PHE A 85 -5.82 -2.83 -8.25
N THR A 86 -4.57 -3.27 -8.38
CA THR A 86 -3.74 -3.03 -9.56
C THR A 86 -3.32 -4.35 -10.18
N VAL A 87 -3.04 -4.36 -11.48
CA VAL A 87 -2.41 -5.49 -12.17
C VAL A 87 -1.19 -5.01 -12.93
N LEU A 88 -0.11 -5.78 -12.89
CA LEU A 88 1.04 -5.53 -13.75
C LEU A 88 0.70 -5.89 -15.20
N ASP A 89 0.51 -4.89 -16.04
CA ASP A 89 0.34 -5.04 -17.48
C ASP A 89 1.70 -4.90 -18.17
N LYS A 90 2.24 -6.04 -18.60
CA LYS A 90 3.53 -6.10 -19.29
C LYS A 90 3.46 -5.54 -20.71
N GLU A 91 2.29 -5.49 -21.34
CA GLU A 91 2.10 -4.92 -22.67
C GLU A 91 2.03 -3.38 -22.61
N ALA A 92 1.40 -2.84 -21.57
CA ALA A 92 1.36 -1.40 -21.31
C ALA A 92 2.64 -0.88 -20.61
N GLY A 93 3.56 -1.75 -20.21
CA GLY A 93 4.82 -1.39 -19.57
C GLY A 93 4.66 -0.85 -18.14
N GLY A 94 3.56 -1.17 -17.45
CA GLY A 94 3.24 -0.57 -16.15
C GLY A 94 2.10 -1.24 -15.40
N LEU A 95 1.77 -0.70 -14.23
CA LEU A 95 0.64 -1.11 -13.41
C LEU A 95 -0.63 -0.41 -13.89
N ARG A 96 -1.70 -1.20 -14.06
CA ARG A 96 -3.04 -0.72 -14.42
C ARG A 96 -3.98 -0.89 -13.24
N SER A 97 -4.92 0.03 -13.09
CA SER A 97 -6.01 -0.07 -12.12
C SER A 97 -7.08 -1.02 -12.67
N LEU A 98 -7.60 -1.91 -11.82
CA LEU A 98 -8.72 -2.81 -12.14
C LEU A 98 -10.07 -2.23 -11.68
N ARG A 99 -10.17 -0.90 -11.61
CA ARG A 99 -11.33 -0.19 -11.08
C ARG A 99 -12.54 -0.27 -12.00
#